data_AF-E6PXY6-F1
#
_entry.id   AF-E6PXY6-F1
#
_cell.length_a   1.000
_cell.length_b   1.000
_cell.length_c   1.000
_cell.angle_alpha   90.00
_cell.angle_beta   90.00
_cell.angle_gamma   90.00
#
_symmetry.space_group_name_H-M   'P 1'
#
loop_
_entity.id
_entity.type
_entity.pdbx_description
1 polymer ?
#
loop_
_entity_poly.entity_id
_entity_poly.type
_entity_poly.pdbx_seq_one_letter_code
_entity_poly.pdbx_strand_id
1 'polypeptide(L)'
;MPGDMNPWDPNDWEKHIQKVLKVRYGQPVGSYQHIPADIKGDCGLEGFAHDGTAYQCYACQNWIDFGVLLDHQKNKMTADIGKLLRREEELLEIMGDIRIGIWNFVLPFWNNKDLLKHARKKQEEVRKRGPKHVTPEFRISVITGEEFAIEAQALAKQDLYQFDVKGEIPDSVAAVAKWFDDNKGLQMAENLTRKSIIIAKDKSENMRKKFLNRIVNDFTRGQVVLGRLELDLPDVYENVIQRKTFREDELEAECVTNTSVPGEFFNATLVEYKSQLRGVSGISPHAADLLAREAVADWLLRCPLEFE
;
A
#
# COMPACT_ATOMS: atom_id res chain seq x y z
N MET A 1 -14.78 -5.00 -0.85
CA MET A 1 -14.84 -4.22 -2.11
C MET A 1 -13.57 -4.56 -2.86
N PRO A 2 -13.58 -4.71 -4.20
CA PRO A 2 -12.36 -5.04 -4.93
C PRO A 2 -11.30 -3.93 -4.86
N GLY A 3 -10.11 -4.27 -4.36
CA GLY A 3 -8.92 -3.42 -4.41
C GLY A 3 -8.77 -2.38 -3.30
N ASP A 4 -7.74 -1.56 -3.43
CA ASP A 4 -7.30 -0.54 -2.48
C ASP A 4 -7.82 0.86 -2.84
N MET A 5 -8.64 1.42 -1.95
CA MET A 5 -9.24 2.75 -2.10
C MET A 5 -8.25 3.90 -1.90
N ASN A 6 -7.02 3.63 -1.43
CA ASN A 6 -6.01 4.67 -1.29
C ASN A 6 -5.67 5.29 -2.67
N PRO A 7 -5.53 6.62 -2.76
CA PRO A 7 -5.14 7.27 -4.00
C PRO A 7 -3.73 6.83 -4.41
N TRP A 8 -3.62 6.24 -5.60
CA TRP A 8 -2.35 5.95 -6.25
C TRP A 8 -2.01 7.03 -7.25
N ASP A 9 -0.78 7.57 -7.28
CA ASP A 9 -0.34 8.33 -8.45
C ASP A 9 -0.44 7.43 -9.71
N PRO A 10 -0.97 7.92 -10.85
CA PRO A 10 -1.17 7.09 -12.03
C PRO A 10 0.11 6.43 -12.55
N ASN A 11 1.24 7.13 -12.51
CA ASN A 11 2.52 6.59 -12.98
C ASN A 11 3.07 5.57 -11.99
N ASP A 12 2.87 5.79 -10.69
CA ASP A 12 3.29 4.83 -9.67
C ASP A 12 2.47 3.54 -9.71
N TRP A 13 1.16 3.63 -9.98
CA TRP A 13 0.31 2.47 -10.19
C TRP A 13 0.78 1.65 -11.38
N GLU A 14 0.99 2.29 -12.53
CA GLU A 14 1.50 1.64 -13.73
C GLU A 14 2.85 0.98 -13.47
N LYS A 15 3.82 1.70 -12.87
CA LYS A 15 5.14 1.14 -12.52
C LYS A 15 5.02 -0.06 -11.58
N HIS A 16 4.12 -0.03 -10.62
CA HIS A 16 3.88 -1.15 -9.72
C HIS A 16 3.34 -2.37 -10.50
N ILE A 17 2.30 -2.18 -11.32
CA ILE A 17 1.72 -3.25 -12.14
C ILE A 17 2.74 -3.82 -13.13
N GLN A 18 3.55 -2.97 -13.77
CA GLN A 18 4.64 -3.38 -14.66
C GLN A 18 5.67 -4.29 -13.97
N LYS A 19 5.97 -4.07 -12.67
CA LYS A 19 6.89 -4.93 -11.91
C LYS A 19 6.27 -6.31 -11.65
N VAL A 20 5.04 -6.36 -11.15
CA VAL A 20 4.39 -7.64 -10.84
C VAL A 20 4.11 -8.46 -12.09
N LEU A 21 3.80 -7.82 -13.24
CA LEU A 21 3.64 -8.50 -14.53
C LEU A 21 4.93 -9.14 -15.01
N LYS A 22 6.08 -8.49 -14.83
CA LYS A 22 7.40 -9.08 -15.16
C LYS A 22 7.73 -10.29 -14.30
N VAL A 23 7.23 -10.35 -13.07
CA VAL A 23 7.36 -11.55 -12.23
C VAL A 23 6.40 -12.64 -12.72
N ARG A 24 5.13 -12.31 -12.96
CA ARG A 24 4.11 -13.25 -13.48
C ARG A 24 4.57 -13.96 -14.74
N TYR A 25 5.11 -13.20 -15.68
CA TYR A 25 5.56 -13.66 -16.97
C TYR A 25 7.09 -13.80 -17.06
N GLY A 26 7.76 -14.02 -15.92
CA GLY A 26 9.21 -14.09 -15.87
C GLY A 26 9.81 -15.34 -16.50
N GLN A 27 9.00 -16.36 -16.81
CA GLN A 27 9.46 -17.65 -17.32
C GLN A 27 8.58 -18.14 -18.50
N PRO A 28 9.16 -18.35 -19.70
CA PRO A 28 10.52 -17.95 -20.07
C PRO A 28 10.70 -16.43 -20.07
N VAL A 29 11.94 -15.96 -19.95
CA VAL A 29 12.24 -14.53 -20.04
C VAL A 29 11.78 -13.99 -21.40
N GLY A 30 11.09 -12.85 -21.39
CA GLY A 30 10.55 -12.22 -22.61
C GLY A 30 9.08 -12.53 -22.89
N SER A 31 8.39 -13.29 -22.04
CA SER A 31 6.97 -13.60 -22.20
C SER A 31 6.01 -12.43 -21.96
N TYR A 32 6.49 -11.28 -21.46
CA TYR A 32 5.73 -10.05 -21.35
C TYR A 32 6.50 -8.87 -21.95
N GLN A 33 5.80 -8.03 -22.71
CA GLN A 33 6.33 -6.86 -23.38
C GLN A 33 5.59 -5.60 -22.90
N HIS A 34 6.34 -4.65 -22.35
CA HIS A 34 5.85 -3.32 -22.01
C HIS A 34 5.79 -2.46 -23.29
N ILE A 35 4.67 -1.77 -23.50
CA ILE A 35 4.54 -0.77 -24.57
C ILE A 35 4.71 0.63 -23.95
N PRO A 36 5.86 1.31 -24.14
CA PRO A 36 6.06 2.64 -23.57
C PRO A 36 5.19 3.69 -24.27
N ALA A 37 4.55 4.56 -23.48
CA ALA A 37 3.66 5.60 -24.01
C ALA A 37 4.39 6.86 -24.52
N ASP A 38 5.68 7.04 -24.19
CA ASP A 38 6.43 8.29 -24.36
C ASP A 38 6.52 8.77 -25.83
N ILE A 39 6.55 7.84 -26.78
CA ILE A 39 6.69 8.13 -28.21
C ILE A 39 5.53 7.49 -28.96
N LYS A 40 4.63 8.33 -29.49
CA LYS A 40 3.41 7.94 -30.26
C LYS A 40 2.29 7.25 -29.46
N GLY A 41 2.44 7.12 -28.14
CA GLY A 41 1.42 6.57 -27.25
C GLY A 41 1.41 5.04 -27.19
N ASP A 42 0.49 4.51 -26.38
CA ASP A 42 0.45 3.12 -25.91
C ASP A 42 -0.50 2.22 -26.72
N CYS A 43 -1.14 2.76 -27.76
CA CYS A 43 -2.23 2.09 -28.48
C CYS A 43 -3.40 1.62 -27.59
N GLY A 44 -3.54 2.16 -26.37
CA GLY A 44 -4.51 1.70 -25.38
C GLY A 44 -4.06 0.45 -24.60
N LEU A 45 -2.77 0.11 -24.60
CA LEU A 45 -2.17 -1.00 -23.88
C LEU A 45 -0.89 -0.56 -23.16
N GLU A 46 -0.79 -0.82 -21.87
CA GLU A 46 0.47 -0.71 -21.13
C GLU A 46 1.39 -1.91 -21.41
N GLY A 47 0.85 -3.02 -21.92
CA GLY A 47 1.65 -4.15 -22.36
C GLY A 47 0.84 -5.39 -22.69
N PHE A 48 1.52 -6.39 -23.23
CA PHE A 48 0.92 -7.66 -23.63
C PHE A 48 1.85 -8.84 -23.32
N ALA A 49 1.25 -10.00 -23.08
CA ALA A 49 1.94 -11.25 -22.86
C ALA A 49 1.80 -12.20 -24.05
N HIS A 50 2.71 -13.16 -24.13
CA HIS A 50 2.76 -14.17 -25.19
C HIS A 50 1.49 -15.04 -25.26
N ASP A 51 0.77 -15.17 -24.15
CA ASP A 51 -0.48 -15.94 -24.04
C ASP A 51 -1.71 -15.19 -24.62
N GLY A 52 -1.53 -14.00 -25.18
CA GLY A 52 -2.63 -13.17 -25.69
C GLY A 52 -3.35 -12.35 -24.62
N THR A 53 -2.76 -12.21 -23.43
CA THR A 53 -3.25 -11.32 -22.38
C THR A 53 -2.68 -9.92 -22.55
N ALA A 54 -3.54 -8.91 -22.58
CA ALA A 54 -3.15 -7.51 -22.66
C ALA A 54 -3.62 -6.74 -21.43
N TYR A 55 -2.88 -5.70 -21.06
CA TYR A 55 -3.09 -4.93 -19.83
C TYR A 55 -3.19 -3.43 -20.13
N GLN A 56 -4.13 -2.76 -19.48
CA GLN A 56 -4.25 -1.32 -19.43
C GLN A 56 -4.44 -0.89 -17.98
N CYS A 57 -3.58 0.01 -17.48
CA CYS A 57 -3.59 0.45 -16.10
C CYS A 57 -4.36 1.77 -15.97
N TYR A 58 -5.12 1.94 -14.89
CA TYR A 58 -5.75 3.23 -14.62
C TYR A 58 -5.98 3.48 -13.13
N ALA A 59 -5.29 4.49 -12.59
CA ALA A 59 -5.58 5.03 -11.27
C ALA A 59 -6.28 6.38 -11.39
N CYS A 60 -7.58 6.42 -11.08
CA CYS A 60 -8.37 7.66 -11.11
C CYS A 60 -7.92 8.61 -9.99
N GLN A 61 -7.52 9.84 -10.35
CA GLN A 61 -7.27 10.91 -9.40
C GLN A 61 -8.53 11.71 -9.09
N ASN A 62 -8.55 12.36 -7.92
CA ASN A 62 -9.47 13.45 -7.58
C ASN A 62 -10.96 13.13 -7.76
N TRP A 63 -11.39 11.90 -7.49
CA TRP A 63 -12.82 11.56 -7.48
C TRP A 63 -13.41 11.90 -6.10
N ILE A 64 -14.55 12.58 -6.09
CA ILE A 64 -15.22 13.07 -4.87
C ILE A 64 -16.29 12.11 -4.34
N ASP A 65 -16.78 11.22 -5.21
CA ASP A 65 -17.75 10.18 -4.91
C ASP A 65 -17.66 9.00 -5.89
N PHE A 66 -18.37 7.92 -5.59
CA PHE A 66 -18.35 6.68 -6.39
C PHE A 66 -19.02 6.80 -7.76
N GLY A 67 -19.91 7.77 -7.96
CA GLY A 67 -20.49 8.07 -9.27
C GLY A 67 -19.44 8.69 -10.19
N VAL A 68 -18.70 9.69 -9.70
CA VAL A 68 -17.59 10.32 -10.44
C VAL A 68 -16.50 9.30 -10.78
N LEU A 69 -16.12 8.44 -9.82
CA LEU A 69 -15.16 7.37 -10.05
C LEU A 69 -15.62 6.43 -11.19
N LEU A 70 -16.87 5.99 -11.15
CA LEU A 70 -17.45 5.12 -12.18
C LEU A 70 -17.41 5.77 -13.57
N ASP A 71 -17.80 7.03 -13.67
CA ASP A 71 -17.83 7.74 -14.96
C ASP A 71 -16.42 7.89 -15.53
N HIS A 72 -15.44 8.23 -14.70
CA HIS A 72 -14.04 8.29 -15.10
C HIS A 72 -13.52 6.93 -15.59
N GLN A 73 -13.81 5.84 -14.87
CA GLN A 73 -13.41 4.48 -15.26
C GLN A 73 -14.06 4.05 -16.58
N LYS A 74 -15.36 4.33 -16.79
CA LYS A 74 -16.06 4.06 -18.06
C LYS A 74 -15.49 4.88 -19.21
N ASN A 75 -15.15 6.14 -18.97
CA ASN A 75 -14.59 7.04 -19.97
C ASN A 75 -13.19 6.58 -20.41
N LYS A 76 -12.32 6.24 -19.45
CA LYS A 76 -10.98 5.68 -19.75
C LYS A 76 -11.09 4.38 -20.55
N MET A 77 -11.90 3.41 -20.10
CA MET A 77 -12.11 2.16 -20.84
C MET A 77 -12.64 2.42 -22.26
N THR A 78 -13.58 3.35 -22.43
CA THR A 78 -14.09 3.72 -23.76
C THR A 78 -13.01 4.30 -24.65
N ALA A 79 -12.19 5.21 -24.11
CA ALA A 79 -11.12 5.87 -24.83
C ALA A 79 -10.06 4.87 -25.28
N ASP A 80 -9.61 3.99 -24.39
CA ASP A 80 -8.53 3.04 -24.67
C ASP A 80 -8.98 1.88 -25.56
N ILE A 81 -10.20 1.35 -25.40
CA ILE A 81 -10.77 0.40 -26.38
C ILE A 81 -10.93 1.09 -27.75
N GLY A 82 -11.27 2.38 -27.77
CA GLY A 82 -11.26 3.15 -29.01
C GLY A 82 -9.87 3.24 -29.66
N LYS A 83 -8.80 3.38 -28.86
CA LYS A 83 -7.42 3.34 -29.37
C LYS A 83 -7.07 1.95 -29.90
N LEU A 84 -7.37 0.90 -29.14
CA LEU A 84 -7.17 -0.50 -29.51
C LEU A 84 -7.75 -0.79 -30.90
N LEU A 85 -8.98 -0.34 -31.15
CA LEU A 85 -9.64 -0.50 -32.45
C LEU A 85 -9.04 0.35 -33.58
N ARG A 86 -8.56 1.57 -33.30
CA ARG A 86 -8.01 2.48 -34.31
C ARG A 86 -6.56 2.17 -34.70
N ARG A 87 -5.80 1.52 -33.82
CA ARG A 87 -4.37 1.25 -33.98
C ARG A 87 -4.07 -0.17 -34.45
N GLU A 88 -4.98 -0.74 -35.25
CA GLU A 88 -4.88 -2.14 -35.68
C GLU A 88 -3.57 -2.48 -36.41
N GLU A 89 -3.14 -1.64 -37.35
CA GLU A 89 -1.90 -1.88 -38.12
C GLU A 89 -0.66 -1.88 -37.21
N GLU A 90 -0.53 -0.85 -36.36
CA GLU A 90 0.58 -0.71 -35.40
C GLU A 90 0.59 -1.86 -34.39
N LEU A 91 -0.57 -2.29 -33.90
CA LEU A 91 -0.70 -3.44 -33.01
C LEU A 91 -0.29 -4.76 -33.67
N LEU A 92 -0.63 -4.96 -34.95
CA LEU A 92 -0.18 -6.14 -35.70
C LEU A 92 1.34 -6.13 -35.91
N GLU A 93 1.94 -4.97 -36.16
CA GLU A 93 3.39 -4.82 -36.32
C GLU A 93 4.15 -5.18 -35.04
N ILE A 94 3.70 -4.69 -33.87
CA ILE A 94 4.42 -4.93 -32.61
C ILE A 94 4.12 -6.30 -31.97
N MET A 95 2.94 -6.87 -32.20
CA MET A 95 2.54 -8.17 -31.61
C MET A 95 2.87 -9.38 -32.49
N GLY A 96 3.17 -9.17 -33.78
CA GLY A 96 3.46 -10.25 -34.72
C GLY A 96 2.28 -11.22 -34.84
N ASP A 97 2.47 -12.47 -34.42
CA ASP A 97 1.43 -13.52 -34.46
C ASP A 97 0.51 -13.54 -33.23
N ILE A 98 0.84 -12.80 -32.18
CA ILE A 98 0.04 -12.77 -30.95
C ILE A 98 -1.29 -12.07 -31.21
N ARG A 99 -2.37 -12.66 -30.69
CA ARG A 99 -3.74 -12.10 -30.76
C ARG A 99 -4.30 -11.95 -29.37
N ILE A 100 -4.87 -10.79 -29.09
CA ILE A 100 -5.39 -10.49 -27.76
C ILE A 100 -6.69 -11.25 -27.56
N GLY A 101 -6.69 -12.18 -26.60
CA GLY A 101 -7.87 -12.92 -26.16
C GLY A 101 -8.53 -12.30 -24.93
N ILE A 102 -7.73 -11.62 -24.09
CA ILE A 102 -8.23 -10.93 -22.91
C ILE A 102 -7.54 -9.57 -22.75
N TRP A 103 -8.35 -8.55 -22.50
CA TRP A 103 -7.92 -7.21 -22.15
C TRP A 103 -8.28 -6.92 -20.69
N ASN A 104 -7.25 -6.83 -19.85
CA ASN A 104 -7.38 -6.58 -18.43
C ASN A 104 -7.30 -5.09 -18.14
N PHE A 105 -8.38 -4.54 -17.59
CA PHE A 105 -8.42 -3.21 -17.03
C PHE A 105 -8.02 -3.27 -15.56
N VAL A 106 -6.79 -2.83 -15.28
CA VAL A 106 -6.16 -2.99 -13.96
C VAL A 106 -6.33 -1.70 -13.17
N LEU A 107 -7.17 -1.76 -12.13
CA LEU A 107 -7.57 -0.62 -11.33
C LEU A 107 -7.08 -0.77 -9.88
N PRO A 108 -6.66 0.31 -9.19
CA PRO A 108 -6.44 0.23 -7.76
C PRO A 108 -7.70 -0.21 -7.03
N PHE A 109 -8.85 0.35 -7.42
CA PHE A 109 -10.13 0.12 -6.77
C PHE A 109 -11.32 0.33 -7.72
N TRP A 110 -12.38 -0.46 -7.53
CA TRP A 110 -13.69 -0.22 -8.13
C TRP A 110 -14.79 -0.83 -7.25
N ASN A 111 -15.98 -0.23 -7.25
CA ASN A 111 -17.06 -0.69 -6.37
C ASN A 111 -18.46 -0.68 -7.01
N ASN A 112 -18.58 -0.32 -8.28
CA ASN A 112 -19.87 -0.23 -8.95
C ASN A 112 -19.97 -1.25 -10.11
N LYS A 113 -20.93 -2.17 -10.00
CA LYS A 113 -21.21 -3.23 -10.99
C LYS A 113 -21.55 -2.72 -12.39
N ASP A 114 -21.96 -1.46 -12.53
CA ASP A 114 -22.22 -0.86 -13.84
C ASP A 114 -20.95 -0.70 -14.68
N LEU A 115 -19.77 -0.74 -14.05
CA LEU A 115 -18.50 -0.84 -14.78
C LEU A 115 -18.40 -2.16 -15.52
N LEU A 116 -18.83 -3.28 -14.92
CA LEU A 116 -18.85 -4.60 -15.57
C LEU A 116 -19.84 -4.63 -16.74
N LYS A 117 -21.01 -3.98 -16.59
CA LYS A 117 -21.97 -3.84 -17.70
C LYS A 117 -21.35 -3.06 -18.88
N HIS A 118 -20.64 -1.99 -18.58
CA HIS A 118 -19.93 -1.20 -19.59
C HIS A 118 -18.83 -2.00 -20.28
N ALA A 119 -18.06 -2.77 -19.51
CA ALA A 119 -17.06 -3.71 -20.05
C ALA A 119 -17.68 -4.73 -21.01
N ARG A 120 -18.85 -5.30 -20.68
CA ARG A 120 -19.56 -6.22 -21.58
C ARG A 120 -19.99 -5.56 -22.88
N LYS A 121 -20.55 -4.34 -22.81
CA LYS A 121 -20.90 -3.56 -24.01
C LYS A 121 -19.68 -3.30 -24.90
N LYS A 122 -18.55 -2.92 -24.31
CA LYS A 122 -17.30 -2.66 -25.04
C LYS A 122 -16.69 -3.92 -25.63
N GLN A 123 -16.79 -5.04 -24.93
CA GLN A 123 -16.37 -6.35 -25.44
C GLN A 123 -17.17 -6.74 -26.71
N GLU A 124 -18.49 -6.58 -26.68
CA GLU A 124 -19.36 -6.86 -27.84
C GLU A 124 -19.05 -5.94 -29.02
N GLU A 125 -18.75 -4.66 -28.76
CA GLU A 125 -18.32 -3.69 -29.77
C GLU A 125 -17.05 -4.16 -30.49
N VAL A 126 -16.02 -4.60 -29.74
CA VAL A 126 -14.77 -5.13 -30.30
C VAL A 126 -15.02 -6.39 -31.11
N ARG A 127 -15.77 -7.36 -30.55
CA ARG A 127 -16.10 -8.62 -31.25
C ARG A 127 -16.86 -8.37 -32.55
N LYS A 128 -17.83 -7.46 -32.54
CA LYS A 128 -18.61 -7.08 -33.72
C LYS A 128 -17.75 -6.43 -34.79
N ARG A 129 -16.75 -5.62 -34.38
CA ARG A 129 -15.80 -5.01 -35.31
C ARG A 129 -14.84 -6.04 -35.90
N GLY A 130 -14.48 -7.07 -35.14
CA GLY A 130 -13.63 -8.18 -35.57
C GLY A 130 -12.24 -7.76 -36.05
N PRO A 131 -11.49 -6.93 -35.32
CA PRO A 131 -10.15 -6.53 -35.74
C PRO A 131 -9.21 -7.74 -35.73
N LYS A 132 -8.23 -7.76 -36.64
CA LYS A 132 -7.33 -8.89 -36.86
C LYS A 132 -6.39 -9.16 -35.70
N HIS A 133 -6.17 -8.20 -34.81
CA HIS A 133 -5.24 -8.30 -33.67
C HIS A 133 -5.90 -8.86 -32.39
N VAL A 134 -7.19 -9.22 -32.42
CA VAL A 134 -7.90 -9.88 -31.31
C VAL A 134 -8.46 -11.23 -31.74
N THR A 135 -8.68 -12.12 -30.77
CA THR A 135 -9.36 -13.41 -31.02
C THR A 135 -10.89 -13.23 -31.11
N PRO A 136 -11.63 -14.13 -31.78
CA PRO A 136 -13.10 -14.11 -31.77
C PRO A 136 -13.71 -14.15 -30.37
N GLU A 137 -13.04 -14.83 -29.43
CA GLU A 137 -13.46 -14.98 -28.04
C GLU A 137 -13.07 -13.79 -27.14
N PHE A 138 -12.55 -12.69 -27.72
CA PHE A 138 -12.03 -11.51 -27.01
C PHE A 138 -12.89 -11.13 -25.81
N ARG A 139 -12.28 -10.99 -24.63
CA ARG A 139 -13.01 -10.58 -23.41
C ARG A 139 -12.34 -9.41 -22.71
N ILE A 140 -13.17 -8.57 -22.09
CA ILE A 140 -12.70 -7.52 -21.17
C ILE A 140 -12.88 -8.03 -19.74
N SER A 141 -11.87 -7.84 -18.91
CA SER A 141 -11.91 -8.14 -17.48
C SER A 141 -11.50 -6.91 -16.68
N VAL A 142 -12.16 -6.68 -15.55
CA VAL A 142 -11.87 -5.59 -14.63
C VAL A 142 -11.29 -6.24 -13.38
N ILE A 143 -10.02 -5.98 -13.11
CA ILE A 143 -9.25 -6.62 -12.04
C ILE A 143 -8.54 -5.55 -11.21
N THR A 144 -7.99 -5.94 -10.06
CA THR A 144 -7.22 -5.03 -9.21
C THR A 144 -5.79 -5.52 -9.03
N GLY A 145 -5.05 -4.88 -8.14
CA GLY A 145 -3.70 -5.34 -7.75
C GLY A 145 -3.73 -6.67 -6.99
N GLU A 146 -4.87 -7.03 -6.39
CA GLU A 146 -5.04 -8.24 -5.58
C GLU A 146 -4.75 -9.51 -6.38
N GLU A 147 -5.08 -9.51 -7.67
CA GLU A 147 -4.79 -10.62 -8.59
C GLU A 147 -3.30 -10.91 -8.70
N PHE A 148 -2.42 -9.98 -8.31
CA PHE A 148 -0.96 -10.10 -8.35
C PHE A 148 -0.32 -10.23 -6.97
N ALA A 149 -1.08 -10.62 -5.94
CA ALA A 149 -0.58 -10.70 -4.56
C ALA A 149 0.65 -11.62 -4.42
N ILE A 150 0.70 -12.73 -5.15
CA ILE A 150 1.84 -13.67 -5.12
C ILE A 150 3.11 -12.99 -5.67
N GLU A 151 2.98 -12.27 -6.78
CA GLU A 151 4.08 -11.54 -7.39
C GLU A 151 4.55 -10.36 -6.53
N ALA A 152 3.61 -9.64 -5.92
CA ALA A 152 3.91 -8.57 -4.98
C ALA A 152 4.69 -9.08 -3.76
N GLN A 153 4.26 -10.21 -3.18
CA GLN A 153 4.98 -10.87 -2.08
C GLN A 153 6.38 -11.35 -2.51
N ALA A 154 6.52 -11.89 -3.72
CA ALA A 154 7.83 -12.31 -4.24
C ALA A 154 8.80 -11.13 -4.37
N LEU A 155 8.34 -9.98 -4.85
CA LEU A 155 9.14 -8.75 -4.93
C LEU A 155 9.51 -8.21 -3.55
N ALA A 156 8.59 -8.28 -2.59
CA ALA A 156 8.83 -7.85 -1.22
C ALA A 156 9.90 -8.70 -0.53
N LYS A 157 9.84 -10.03 -0.69
CA LYS A 157 10.83 -10.98 -0.15
C LYS A 157 12.25 -10.79 -0.71
N GLN A 158 12.40 -10.11 -1.84
CA GLN A 158 13.69 -9.82 -2.49
C GLN A 158 14.17 -8.38 -2.26
N ASP A 159 13.48 -7.59 -1.42
CA ASP A 159 13.72 -6.15 -1.24
C ASP A 159 13.67 -5.32 -2.53
N LEU A 160 13.10 -5.86 -3.61
CA LEU A 160 12.88 -5.15 -4.87
C LEU A 160 11.65 -4.23 -4.81
N TYR A 161 10.77 -4.51 -3.84
CA TYR A 161 9.67 -3.66 -3.44
C TYR A 161 9.66 -3.58 -1.91
N GLN A 162 9.53 -2.38 -1.38
CA GLN A 162 9.43 -2.13 0.05
C GLN A 162 8.11 -1.43 0.31
N PHE A 163 7.33 -1.95 1.25
CA PHE A 163 6.15 -1.29 1.75
C PHE A 163 6.54 0.05 2.38
N ASP A 164 5.80 1.10 1.99
CA ASP A 164 5.89 2.41 2.59
C ASP A 164 4.54 3.10 2.55
N VAL A 165 4.31 4.00 3.51
CA VAL A 165 3.11 4.83 3.52
C VAL A 165 3.41 6.11 2.75
N LYS A 166 2.90 6.18 1.51
CA LYS A 166 2.96 7.39 0.69
C LYS A 166 1.87 8.38 1.11
N GLY A 167 2.25 9.66 1.27
CA GLY A 167 1.35 10.77 1.61
C GLY A 167 1.35 11.18 3.09
N GLU A 168 0.74 12.33 3.41
CA GLU A 168 0.56 12.77 4.79
C GLU A 168 -0.48 11.89 5.49
N ILE A 169 -0.08 11.17 6.54
CA ILE A 169 -1.04 10.66 7.52
C ILE A 169 -1.55 11.90 8.26
N PRO A 170 -2.85 12.26 8.20
CA PRO A 170 -3.34 13.53 8.72
C PRO A 170 -2.96 13.71 10.19
N ASP A 171 -2.06 14.64 10.47
CA ASP A 171 -1.81 15.08 11.83
C ASP A 171 -3.00 15.95 12.24
N SER A 172 -3.68 15.61 13.34
CA SER A 172 -4.47 16.63 14.01
C SER A 172 -4.26 16.55 15.52
N VAL A 173 -3.79 17.67 16.08
CA VAL A 173 -3.76 17.89 17.54
C VAL A 173 -5.15 17.71 18.15
N ALA A 174 -6.21 17.95 17.36
CA ALA A 174 -7.59 17.64 17.70
C ALA A 174 -7.83 16.14 17.95
N ALA A 175 -7.18 15.24 17.19
CA ALA A 175 -7.25 13.80 17.41
C ALA A 175 -6.58 13.39 18.72
N VAL A 176 -5.52 14.07 19.17
CA VAL A 176 -4.88 13.76 20.46
C VAL A 176 -5.76 14.14 21.65
N ALA A 177 -6.31 15.36 21.65
CA ALA A 177 -7.21 15.80 22.73
C ALA A 177 -8.45 14.91 22.79
N LYS A 178 -9.04 14.62 21.62
CA LYS A 178 -10.15 13.69 21.49
C LYS A 178 -9.77 12.28 21.94
N TRP A 179 -8.57 11.79 21.62
CA TRP A 179 -8.09 10.48 22.08
C TRP A 179 -8.02 10.41 23.61
N PHE A 180 -7.49 11.44 24.27
CA PHE A 180 -7.49 11.47 25.75
C PHE A 180 -8.89 11.51 26.35
N ASP A 181 -9.82 12.26 25.74
CA ASP A 181 -11.22 12.28 26.18
C ASP A 181 -11.91 10.93 25.97
N ASP A 182 -11.74 10.32 24.79
CA ASP A 182 -12.30 9.01 24.43
C ASP A 182 -11.71 7.87 25.30
N ASN A 183 -10.47 8.04 25.78
CA ASN A 183 -9.75 7.06 26.62
C ASN A 183 -9.67 7.47 28.09
N LYS A 184 -10.47 8.44 28.52
CA LYS A 184 -10.45 8.95 29.90
C LYS A 184 -10.91 7.87 30.88
N GLY A 185 -10.09 7.61 31.90
CA GLY A 185 -10.33 6.55 32.89
C GLY A 185 -9.98 5.14 32.40
N LEU A 186 -9.39 5.00 31.21
CA LEU A 186 -8.73 3.76 30.79
C LEU A 186 -7.28 3.74 31.30
N GLN A 187 -6.85 2.55 31.72
CA GLN A 187 -5.51 2.32 32.26
C GLN A 187 -4.40 2.82 31.31
N MET A 188 -4.59 2.71 30.00
CA MET A 188 -3.62 3.14 29.00
C MET A 188 -3.32 4.65 29.05
N ALA A 189 -4.36 5.49 29.19
CA ALA A 189 -4.19 6.95 29.25
C ALA A 189 -3.55 7.40 30.58
N GLU A 190 -3.89 6.71 31.67
CA GLU A 190 -3.31 6.94 33.00
C GLU A 190 -1.83 6.54 33.04
N ASN A 191 -1.49 5.37 32.49
CA ASN A 191 -0.13 4.88 32.35
C ASN A 191 0.75 5.88 31.60
N LEU A 192 0.31 6.32 30.42
CA LEU A 192 1.07 7.26 29.61
C LEU A 192 1.28 8.59 30.34
N THR A 193 0.25 9.13 31.00
CA THR A 193 0.35 10.37 31.78
C THR A 193 1.38 10.22 32.91
N ARG A 194 1.30 9.15 33.70
CA ARG A 194 2.26 8.87 34.78
C ARG A 194 3.69 8.73 34.26
N LYS A 195 3.91 7.90 33.24
CA LYS A 195 5.24 7.65 32.67
C LYS A 195 5.85 8.89 32.04
N SER A 196 5.04 9.74 31.40
CA SER A 196 5.52 11.00 30.85
C SER A 196 6.11 11.94 31.91
N ILE A 197 5.58 11.92 33.13
CA ILE A 197 6.09 12.72 34.25
C ILE A 197 7.46 12.21 34.68
N ILE A 198 7.68 10.89 34.66
CA ILE A 198 8.93 10.25 35.03
C ILE A 198 10.00 10.47 33.94
N ILE A 199 9.67 10.14 32.69
CA ILE A 199 10.57 10.29 31.52
C ILE A 199 11.02 11.73 31.34
N ALA A 200 10.10 12.69 31.51
CA ALA A 200 10.36 14.11 31.29
C ALA A 200 10.36 14.93 32.59
N LYS A 201 10.84 14.33 33.69
CA LYS A 201 10.85 14.92 35.05
C LYS A 201 11.44 16.33 35.10
N ASP A 202 12.54 16.59 34.42
CA ASP A 202 13.21 17.90 34.45
C ASP A 202 12.71 18.88 33.37
N LYS A 203 11.63 18.53 32.66
CA LYS A 203 11.06 19.35 31.59
C LYS A 203 9.85 20.13 32.09
N SER A 204 9.64 21.30 31.47
CA SER A 204 8.46 22.13 31.72
C SER A 204 7.17 21.39 31.33
N GLU A 205 6.06 21.78 31.95
CA GLU A 205 4.73 21.20 31.66
C GLU A 205 4.40 21.24 30.15
N ASN A 206 4.76 22.32 29.45
CA ASN A 206 4.57 22.43 28.01
C ASN A 206 5.38 21.37 27.23
N MET A 207 6.62 21.09 27.63
CA MET A 207 7.44 20.06 27.00
C MET A 207 6.91 18.65 27.29
N ARG A 208 6.39 18.40 28.50
CA ARG A 208 5.72 17.14 28.83
C ARG A 208 4.45 16.93 28.00
N LYS A 209 3.63 17.97 27.83
CA LYS A 209 2.45 17.95 26.94
C LYS A 209 2.83 17.66 25.49
N LYS A 210 3.90 18.27 24.98
CA LYS A 210 4.43 17.96 23.63
C LYS A 210 4.85 16.50 23.49
N PHE A 211 5.52 15.95 24.50
CA PHE A 211 5.91 14.54 24.52
C PHE A 211 4.69 13.62 24.52
N LEU A 212 3.71 13.86 25.40
CA LEU A 212 2.45 13.11 25.42
C LEU A 212 1.75 13.10 24.06
N ASN A 213 1.59 14.29 23.47
CA ASN A 213 0.96 14.42 22.15
C ASN A 213 1.73 13.66 21.07
N ARG A 214 3.06 13.63 21.17
CA ARG A 214 3.89 12.88 20.25
C ARG A 214 3.66 11.37 20.37
N ILE A 215 3.60 10.83 21.59
CA ILE A 215 3.38 9.39 21.82
C ILE A 215 2.00 8.95 21.30
N VAL A 216 0.94 9.72 21.58
CA VAL A 216 -0.41 9.41 21.05
C VAL A 216 -0.43 9.45 19.52
N ASN A 217 0.22 10.44 18.91
CA ASN A 217 0.35 10.51 17.45
C ASN A 217 1.13 9.32 16.89
N ASP A 218 2.24 8.93 17.53
CA ASP A 218 3.05 7.81 17.08
C ASP A 218 2.27 6.48 17.16
N PHE A 219 1.50 6.26 18.24
CA PHE A 219 0.60 5.12 18.37
C PHE A 219 -0.49 5.11 17.28
N THR A 220 -1.30 6.16 17.19
CA THR A 220 -2.45 6.20 16.28
C THR A 220 -2.04 6.14 14.81
N ARG A 221 -0.99 6.85 14.40
CA ARG A 221 -0.46 6.79 13.04
C ARG A 221 0.10 5.41 12.71
N GLY A 222 0.82 4.83 13.66
CA GLY A 222 1.39 3.50 13.52
C GLY A 222 0.34 2.40 13.38
N GLN A 223 -0.77 2.48 14.11
CA GLN A 223 -1.89 1.54 13.97
C GLN A 223 -2.49 1.56 12.56
N VAL A 224 -2.58 2.74 11.92
CA VAL A 224 -2.99 2.85 10.50
C VAL A 224 -1.95 2.19 9.58
N VAL A 225 -0.66 2.38 9.86
CA VAL A 225 0.43 1.78 9.07
C VAL A 225 0.40 0.26 9.18
N LEU A 226 0.22 -0.28 10.39
CA LEU A 226 0.10 -1.73 10.64
C LEU A 226 -1.09 -2.33 9.89
N GLY A 227 -2.27 -1.71 9.96
CA GLY A 227 -3.45 -2.21 9.25
C GLY A 227 -3.29 -2.22 7.72
N ARG A 228 -2.51 -1.27 7.16
CA ARG A 228 -2.16 -1.31 5.73
C ARG A 228 -1.16 -2.41 5.42
N LEU A 229 -0.13 -2.57 6.26
CA LEU A 229 0.87 -3.63 6.09
C LEU A 229 0.24 -5.03 6.14
N GLU A 230 -0.73 -5.25 7.03
CA GLU A 230 -1.49 -6.51 7.15
C GLU A 230 -2.23 -6.85 5.85
N LEU A 231 -2.83 -5.85 5.21
CA LEU A 231 -3.54 -6.03 3.95
C LEU A 231 -2.60 -6.25 2.76
N ASP A 232 -1.54 -5.45 2.67
CA ASP A 232 -0.66 -5.42 1.51
C ASP A 232 0.36 -6.57 1.51
N LEU A 233 0.95 -6.86 2.67
CA LEU A 233 2.02 -7.85 2.84
C LEU A 233 1.84 -8.65 4.15
N PRO A 234 0.85 -9.58 4.23
CA PRO A 234 0.55 -10.33 5.45
C PRO A 234 1.76 -11.05 6.07
N ASP A 235 2.60 -11.68 5.26
CA ASP A 235 3.82 -12.36 5.74
C ASP A 235 4.81 -11.38 6.42
N VAL A 236 4.91 -10.16 5.89
CA VAL A 236 5.80 -9.11 6.44
C VAL A 236 5.19 -8.52 7.70
N TYR A 237 3.87 -8.31 7.72
CA TYR A 237 3.12 -7.93 8.92
C TYR A 237 3.35 -8.91 10.07
N GLU A 238 3.16 -10.22 9.83
CA GLU A 238 3.37 -11.26 10.85
C GLU A 238 4.81 -11.23 11.40
N ASN A 239 5.81 -11.02 10.53
CA ASN A 239 7.21 -10.87 10.95
C ASN A 239 7.42 -9.61 11.82
N VAL A 240 6.80 -8.48 11.47
CA VAL A 240 6.85 -7.25 12.29
C VAL A 240 6.18 -7.47 13.65
N ILE A 241 5.01 -8.11 13.69
CA ILE A 241 4.29 -8.38 14.95
C ILE A 241 5.08 -9.36 15.83
N GLN A 242 5.62 -10.45 15.27
CA GLN A 242 6.44 -11.40 16.01
C GLN A 242 7.66 -10.72 16.65
N ARG A 243 8.34 -9.82 15.92
CA ARG A 243 9.47 -9.04 16.46
C ARG A 243 9.03 -8.06 17.53
N LYS A 244 7.88 -7.42 17.36
CA LYS A 244 7.29 -6.54 18.38
C LYS A 244 7.03 -7.31 19.67
N THR A 245 6.38 -8.46 19.59
CA THR A 245 6.09 -9.31 20.76
C THR A 245 7.37 -9.82 21.41
N PHE A 246 8.34 -10.30 20.62
CA PHE A 246 9.62 -10.76 21.19
C PHE A 246 10.37 -9.64 21.92
N ARG A 247 10.40 -8.43 21.35
CA ARG A 247 11.04 -7.29 22.01
C ARG A 247 10.27 -6.84 23.26
N GLU A 248 8.94 -6.97 23.26
CA GLU A 248 8.10 -6.73 24.44
C GLU A 248 8.53 -7.61 25.62
N ASP A 249 8.70 -8.92 25.39
CA ASP A 249 9.14 -9.88 26.41
C ASP A 249 10.54 -9.53 26.96
N GLU A 250 11.48 -9.14 26.10
CA GLU A 250 12.81 -8.68 26.54
C GLU A 250 12.73 -7.39 27.37
N LEU A 251 11.87 -6.46 26.94
CA LEU A 251 11.74 -5.15 27.58
C LEU A 251 11.19 -5.25 29.00
N GLU A 252 10.28 -6.19 29.26
CA GLU A 252 9.78 -6.46 30.61
C GLU A 252 10.93 -6.88 31.55
N ALA A 253 11.87 -7.71 31.08
CA ALA A 253 13.04 -8.11 31.85
C ALA A 253 14.05 -6.96 32.02
N GLU A 254 14.26 -6.15 30.98
CA GLU A 254 15.12 -4.97 31.03
C GLU A 254 14.60 -3.94 32.04
N CYS A 255 13.29 -3.69 32.09
CA CYS A 255 12.68 -2.75 33.03
C CYS A 255 12.99 -3.09 34.50
N VAL A 256 13.10 -4.37 34.85
CA VAL A 256 13.41 -4.79 36.24
C VAL A 256 14.88 -4.55 36.60
N THR A 257 15.78 -4.59 35.63
CA THR A 257 17.24 -4.59 35.87
C THR A 257 17.92 -3.28 35.48
N ASN A 258 17.24 -2.42 34.73
CA ASN A 258 17.79 -1.20 34.20
C ASN A 258 17.96 -0.12 35.28
N THR A 259 19.15 0.50 35.29
CA THR A 259 19.50 1.59 36.21
C THR A 259 19.71 2.93 35.50
N SER A 260 19.41 3.01 34.20
CA SER A 260 19.59 4.22 33.38
C SER A 260 18.56 5.29 33.71
N VAL A 261 18.85 6.54 33.34
CA VAL A 261 17.85 7.62 33.43
C VAL A 261 16.65 7.26 32.53
N PRO A 262 15.39 7.39 33.00
CA PRO A 262 14.20 7.00 32.23
C PRO A 262 14.15 7.53 30.79
N GLY A 263 14.52 8.79 30.57
CA GLY A 263 14.60 9.38 29.23
C GLY A 263 15.69 8.78 28.33
N GLU A 264 16.81 8.35 28.91
CA GLU A 264 17.88 7.67 28.16
C GLU A 264 17.46 6.26 27.78
N PHE A 265 16.85 5.53 28.70
CA PHE A 265 16.32 4.18 28.43
C PHE A 265 15.25 4.22 27.33
N PHE A 266 14.27 5.12 27.44
CA PHE A 266 13.26 5.33 26.40
C PHE A 266 13.88 5.57 25.01
N ASN A 267 14.88 6.46 24.94
CA ASN A 267 15.55 6.77 23.68
C ASN A 267 16.37 5.58 23.16
N ALA A 268 17.05 4.84 24.05
CA ALA A 268 17.81 3.65 23.70
C ALA A 268 16.90 2.57 23.13
N THR A 269 15.78 2.25 23.80
CA THR A 269 14.77 1.29 23.32
C THR A 269 14.26 1.68 21.93
N LEU A 270 13.95 2.96 21.71
CA LEU A 270 13.48 3.43 20.40
C LEU A 270 14.54 3.31 19.31
N VAL A 271 15.80 3.70 19.60
CA VAL A 271 16.90 3.62 18.63
C VAL A 271 17.22 2.17 18.27
N GLU A 272 17.30 1.31 19.28
CA GLU A 272 17.56 -0.11 19.09
C GLU A 272 16.45 -0.77 18.27
N TYR A 273 15.19 -0.57 18.66
CA TYR A 273 14.07 -1.21 17.96
C TYR A 273 13.90 -0.69 16.53
N LYS A 274 14.20 0.60 16.27
CA LYS A 274 14.33 1.10 14.89
C LYS A 274 15.39 0.36 14.10
N SER A 275 16.56 0.13 14.70
CA SER A 275 17.64 -0.62 14.05
C SER A 275 17.22 -2.05 13.73
N GLN A 276 16.51 -2.70 14.65
CA GLN A 276 15.98 -4.06 14.45
C GLN A 276 14.94 -4.09 13.30
N LEU A 277 13.97 -3.18 13.30
CA LEU A 277 12.94 -3.15 12.25
C LEU A 277 13.48 -2.74 10.88
N ARG A 278 14.53 -1.91 10.80
CA ARG A 278 15.20 -1.61 9.53
C ARG A 278 15.87 -2.83 8.90
N GLY A 279 16.11 -3.90 9.67
CA GLY A 279 16.58 -5.19 9.16
C GLY A 279 15.47 -6.10 8.63
N VAL A 280 14.20 -5.69 8.70
CA VAL A 280 13.08 -6.47 8.16
C VAL A 280 12.96 -6.23 6.66
N SER A 281 13.11 -7.31 5.89
CA SER A 281 12.89 -7.28 4.44
C SER A 281 11.43 -6.97 4.10
N GLY A 282 11.22 -6.21 3.02
CA GLY A 282 9.89 -5.88 2.52
C GLY A 282 9.25 -4.63 3.12
N ILE A 283 9.87 -3.95 4.10
CA ILE A 283 9.47 -2.61 4.55
C ILE A 283 10.56 -1.58 4.27
N SER A 284 10.15 -0.35 3.99
CA SER A 284 11.08 0.76 3.79
C SER A 284 11.68 1.24 5.11
N PRO A 285 12.83 1.93 5.10
CA PRO A 285 13.38 2.55 6.31
C PRO A 285 12.42 3.55 6.97
N HIS A 286 11.59 4.23 6.18
CA HIS A 286 10.59 5.16 6.69
C HIS A 286 9.45 4.42 7.41
N ALA A 287 8.88 3.38 6.79
CA ALA A 287 7.87 2.54 7.43
C ALA A 287 8.40 1.86 8.71
N ALA A 288 9.63 1.34 8.68
CA ALA A 288 10.29 0.77 9.84
C ALA A 288 10.39 1.78 11.00
N ASP A 289 10.74 3.03 10.71
CA ASP A 289 10.80 4.10 11.71
C ASP A 289 9.42 4.47 12.29
N LEU A 290 8.35 4.41 11.48
CA LEU A 290 6.99 4.66 11.94
C LEU A 290 6.50 3.51 12.85
N LEU A 291 6.71 2.27 12.42
CA LEU A 291 6.34 1.06 13.16
C LEU A 291 7.13 0.92 14.48
N ALA A 292 8.40 1.34 14.50
CA ALA A 292 9.18 1.34 15.73
C ALA A 292 8.64 2.35 16.76
N ARG A 293 8.25 3.55 16.31
CA ARG A 293 7.66 4.56 17.18
C ARG A 293 6.29 4.12 17.69
N GLU A 294 5.51 3.47 16.84
CA GLU A 294 4.23 2.84 17.21
C GLU A 294 4.44 1.85 18.35
N ALA A 295 5.37 0.91 18.20
CA ALA A 295 5.58 -0.15 19.17
C ALA A 295 6.01 0.42 20.53
N VAL A 296 6.95 1.36 20.54
CA VAL A 296 7.38 2.02 21.79
C VAL A 296 6.24 2.82 22.43
N ALA A 297 5.41 3.49 21.62
CA ALA A 297 4.23 4.19 22.13
C ALA A 297 3.21 3.21 22.74
N ASP A 298 2.98 2.08 22.08
CA ASP A 298 2.12 1.00 22.55
C ASP A 298 2.63 0.36 23.85
N TRP A 299 3.95 0.11 23.97
CA TRP A 299 4.55 -0.40 25.21
C TRP A 299 4.46 0.59 26.38
N LEU A 300 4.53 1.90 26.11
CA LEU A 300 4.25 2.91 27.13
C LEU A 300 2.80 2.86 27.61
N LEU A 301 1.86 2.69 26.67
CA LEU A 301 0.41 2.65 26.93
C LEU A 301 -0.02 1.38 27.67
N ARG A 302 0.36 0.20 27.16
CA ARG A 302 -0.07 -1.12 27.67
C ARG A 302 0.73 -1.64 28.87
N CYS A 303 1.78 -0.92 29.28
CA CYS A 303 2.68 -1.19 30.41
C CYS A 303 3.98 -2.01 30.27
N PRO A 304 4.34 -2.67 29.14
CA PRO A 304 5.63 -3.36 29.04
C PRO A 304 6.87 -2.48 29.24
N LEU A 305 6.80 -1.18 28.88
CA LEU A 305 7.89 -0.23 29.11
C LEU A 305 7.62 0.59 30.39
N GLU A 306 8.12 0.11 31.53
CA GLU A 306 7.88 0.68 32.86
C GLU A 306 9.08 1.46 33.42
N PHE A 307 8.81 2.45 34.29
CA PHE A 307 9.83 3.29 34.92
C PHE A 307 9.47 3.55 36.38
N GLU A 308 10.47 3.47 37.26
CA GLU A 308 10.39 3.85 38.69
C GLU A 308 11.04 5.21 38.98
#